data_AF-A0A1G2LLT5-F1
#
_entry.id   AF-A0A1G2LLT5-F1
#
_cell.length_a   1.000
_cell.length_b   1.000
_cell.length_c   1.000
_cell.angle_alpha   90.00
_cell.angle_beta   90.00
_cell.angle_gamma   90.00
#
_symmetry.space_group_name_H-M   'P 1'
#
loop_
_entity.id
_entity.type
_entity.pdbx_description
1 polymer ?
#
loop_
_entity_poly.entity_id
_entity_poly.type
_entity_poly.pdbx_seq_one_letter_code
_entity_poly.pdbx_strand_id
1 'polypeptide(L)'
;MNENSIEFLIEVLTPELAAFVFCESKEKLFEYENNFNTMPAEVKARLDFLLKIIKHLEEICNDEGVRQWFFRPRVRLNGISPIIIFYKGRWKPEDELPQAVMRFAESLCDADVT
;
A
#
# COMPACT_ATOMS: atom_id res chain seq x y z
N MET A 1 1.72 -9.35 -13.60
CA MET A 1 0.91 -9.01 -12.43
C MET A 1 -0.11 -10.13 -12.31
N ASN A 2 0.05 -10.99 -11.29
CA ASN A 2 -0.65 -12.27 -11.22
C ASN A 2 -2.07 -12.07 -10.66
N GLU A 3 -3.00 -12.98 -10.97
CA GLU A 3 -4.39 -12.96 -10.48
C GLU A 3 -4.50 -12.91 -8.94
N ASN A 4 -3.42 -13.21 -8.21
CA ASN A 4 -3.36 -13.23 -6.74
C ASN A 4 -2.91 -11.90 -6.09
N SER A 5 -2.89 -10.80 -6.85
CA SER A 5 -2.32 -9.53 -6.37
C SER A 5 -3.15 -8.87 -5.26
N ILE A 6 -4.48 -8.98 -5.31
CA ILE A 6 -5.36 -8.50 -4.23
C ILE A 6 -5.37 -9.46 -3.04
N GLU A 7 -5.38 -10.77 -3.30
CA GLU A 7 -5.26 -11.80 -2.27
C GLU A 7 -4.00 -11.58 -1.41
N PHE A 8 -2.85 -11.37 -2.06
CA PHE A 8 -1.61 -11.04 -1.37
C PHE A 8 -1.69 -9.75 -0.55
N LEU A 9 -2.31 -8.69 -1.11
CA LEU A 9 -2.52 -7.45 -0.37
C LEU A 9 -3.35 -7.67 0.90
N ILE A 10 -4.39 -8.51 0.81
CA ILE A 10 -5.25 -8.90 1.93
C ILE A 10 -4.47 -9.73 2.96
N GLU A 11 -3.66 -10.67 2.52
CA GLU A 11 -2.83 -11.53 3.37
C GLU A 11 -1.89 -10.70 4.25
N VAL A 12 -1.15 -9.77 3.64
CA VAL A 12 -0.17 -8.94 4.35
C VAL A 12 -0.86 -7.89 5.22
N LEU A 13 -1.84 -7.16 4.68
CA LEU A 13 -2.41 -6.00 5.37
C LEU A 13 -3.61 -6.33 6.26
N THR A 14 -4.28 -7.46 6.10
CA THR A 14 -5.67 -7.75 6.51
C THR A 14 -6.72 -7.04 5.62
N PRO A 15 -7.93 -7.61 5.44
CA PRO A 15 -8.98 -7.01 4.63
C PRO A 15 -9.34 -5.58 5.03
N GLU A 16 -9.37 -5.29 6.34
CA GLU A 16 -9.73 -3.99 6.88
C GLU A 16 -8.73 -2.90 6.48
N LEU A 17 -7.45 -3.15 6.70
CA LEU A 17 -6.41 -2.18 6.37
C LEU A 17 -6.22 -2.09 4.85
N ALA A 18 -6.22 -3.23 4.14
CA ALA A 18 -6.16 -3.26 2.69
C ALA A 18 -7.25 -2.39 2.09
N ALA A 19 -8.51 -2.60 2.49
CA ALA A 19 -9.61 -1.75 2.07
C ALA A 19 -9.33 -0.28 2.39
N PHE A 20 -8.89 0.03 3.61
CA PHE A 20 -8.67 1.42 4.03
C PHE A 20 -7.61 2.18 3.21
N VAL A 21 -6.54 1.52 2.77
CA VAL A 21 -5.45 2.16 2.01
C VAL A 21 -5.63 2.06 0.50
N PHE A 22 -6.33 1.03 0.01
CA PHE A 22 -6.47 0.76 -1.42
C PHE A 22 -7.75 1.33 -2.03
N CYS A 23 -8.87 1.23 -1.31
CA CYS A 23 -10.21 1.54 -1.82
C CYS A 23 -11.13 2.09 -0.71
N GLU A 24 -12.44 2.11 -0.92
CA GLU A 24 -13.37 2.78 -0.03
C GLU A 24 -13.92 1.87 1.07
N SER A 25 -13.95 0.56 0.84
CA SER A 25 -14.65 -0.42 1.68
C SER A 25 -14.21 -1.86 1.40
N LYS A 26 -14.46 -2.78 2.33
CA LYS A 26 -14.17 -4.21 2.15
C LYS A 26 -15.00 -4.83 1.05
N GLU A 27 -16.25 -4.40 0.91
CA GLU A 27 -17.15 -4.84 -0.17
C GLU A 27 -16.54 -4.50 -1.54
N LYS A 28 -15.99 -3.29 -1.70
CA LYS A 28 -15.28 -2.90 -2.92
C LYS A 28 -13.97 -3.65 -3.12
N LEU A 29 -13.22 -3.91 -2.06
CA LEU A 29 -12.01 -4.74 -2.13
C LEU A 29 -12.31 -6.12 -2.71
N PHE A 30 -13.31 -6.82 -2.18
CA PHE A 30 -13.73 -8.13 -2.66
C PHE A 30 -14.38 -8.07 -4.05
N GLU A 31 -15.10 -6.99 -4.39
CA GLU A 31 -15.59 -6.77 -5.75
C GLU A 31 -14.43 -6.69 -6.75
N TYR A 32 -13.35 -5.96 -6.42
CA TYR A 32 -12.17 -5.87 -7.27
C TYR A 32 -11.39 -7.18 -7.35
N GLU A 33 -11.33 -7.96 -6.27
CA GLU A 33 -10.75 -9.31 -6.28
C GLU A 33 -11.50 -10.22 -7.25
N ASN A 34 -12.83 -10.31 -7.13
CA ASN A 34 -13.67 -11.14 -8.00
C ASN A 34 -13.70 -10.66 -9.46
N ASN A 35 -13.42 -9.38 -9.70
CA ASN A 35 -13.45 -8.76 -11.02
C ASN A 35 -12.07 -8.23 -11.43
N PHE A 36 -10.99 -8.90 -11.03
CA PHE A 36 -9.61 -8.44 -11.22
C PHE A 36 -9.30 -8.03 -12.67
N ASN A 37 -9.74 -8.85 -13.63
CA ASN A 37 -9.47 -8.65 -15.04
C ASN A 37 -10.17 -7.39 -15.60
N THR A 38 -11.35 -7.03 -15.10
CA THR A 38 -12.16 -5.88 -15.54
C THR A 38 -12.00 -4.65 -14.65
N MET A 39 -11.15 -4.72 -13.63
CA MET A 39 -10.87 -3.62 -12.71
C MET A 39 -10.39 -2.35 -13.47
N PRO A 40 -10.88 -1.14 -13.11
CA PRO A 40 -10.46 0.10 -13.74
C PRO A 40 -8.94 0.30 -13.67
N ALA A 41 -8.36 0.92 -14.71
CA ALA A 41 -6.91 1.11 -14.82
C ALA A 41 -6.32 1.90 -13.65
N GLU A 42 -7.01 2.93 -13.18
CA GLU A 42 -6.61 3.73 -12.02
C GLU A 42 -6.54 2.90 -10.73
N VAL A 43 -7.46 1.94 -10.56
CA VAL A 43 -7.49 1.04 -9.40
C VAL A 43 -6.32 0.05 -9.51
N LYS A 44 -6.06 -0.51 -10.70
CA LYS A 44 -4.88 -1.36 -10.94
C LYS A 44 -3.57 -0.62 -10.65
N ALA A 45 -3.46 0.65 -11.03
CA ALA A 45 -2.29 1.47 -10.75
C ALA A 45 -2.07 1.68 -9.24
N ARG A 46 -3.13 1.89 -8.45
CA ARG A 46 -3.04 1.95 -6.98
C ARG A 46 -2.58 0.61 -6.39
N LEU A 47 -3.09 -0.51 -6.90
CA LEU A 47 -2.70 -1.84 -6.46
C LEU A 47 -1.21 -2.06 -6.69
N ASP A 48 -0.75 -1.85 -7.93
CA ASP A 48 0.66 -1.95 -8.29
C ASP A 48 1.56 -1.10 -7.40
N PHE A 49 1.12 0.12 -7.10
CA PHE A 49 1.87 1.05 -6.28
C PHE A 49 2.00 0.56 -4.82
N LEU A 50 0.91 0.09 -4.21
CA LEU A 50 0.94 -0.45 -2.86
C LEU A 50 1.78 -1.73 -2.78
N LEU A 51 1.68 -2.62 -3.77
CA LEU A 51 2.45 -3.86 -3.81
C LEU A 51 3.96 -3.60 -3.85
N LYS A 52 4.39 -2.56 -4.58
CA LYS A 52 5.80 -2.13 -4.59
C LYS A 52 6.25 -1.66 -3.21
N ILE A 53 5.45 -0.82 -2.54
CA ILE A 53 5.74 -0.36 -1.18
C ILE A 53 5.86 -1.56 -0.24
N ILE A 54 4.88 -2.46 -0.26
CA ILE A 54 4.87 -3.65 0.62
C ILE A 54 6.11 -4.50 0.39
N LYS A 55 6.47 -4.73 -0.88
CA LYS A 55 7.68 -5.50 -1.21
C LYS A 55 8.94 -4.90 -0.60
N HIS A 56 9.12 -3.58 -0.64
CA HIS A 56 10.24 -2.91 0.03
C HIS A 56 10.19 -3.10 1.55
N LEU A 57 9.00 -3.03 2.15
CA LEU A 57 8.85 -3.20 3.60
C LEU A 57 9.06 -4.65 4.06
N GLU A 58 8.69 -5.64 3.24
CA GLU A 58 8.89 -7.07 3.55
C GLU A 58 10.36 -7.46 3.59
N GLU A 59 11.24 -6.73 2.90
CA GLU A 59 12.69 -6.95 2.97
C GLU A 59 13.26 -6.64 4.37
N ILE A 60 12.59 -5.78 5.13
CA ILE A 60 13.10 -5.28 6.44
C ILE A 60 12.23 -5.70 7.63
N CYS A 61 11.00 -6.16 7.40
CA CYS A 61 10.10 -6.58 8.47
C CYS A 61 9.05 -7.59 7.99
N ASN A 62 8.46 -8.33 8.93
CA ASN A 62 7.35 -9.24 8.64
C ASN A 62 6.02 -8.48 8.46
N ASP A 63 4.95 -9.19 8.12
CA ASP A 63 3.63 -8.60 7.86
C ASP A 63 3.11 -7.73 9.01
N GLU A 64 3.39 -8.11 10.26
CA GLU A 64 3.02 -7.30 11.42
C GLU A 64 3.79 -5.98 11.46
N GLY A 65 5.09 -6.02 11.14
CA GLY A 65 5.90 -4.83 10.93
C GLY A 65 5.35 -3.95 9.81
N VAL A 66 4.95 -4.55 8.68
CA VAL A 66 4.33 -3.84 7.55
C VAL A 66 3.04 -3.14 8.00
N ARG A 67 2.12 -3.85 8.65
CA ARG A 67 0.88 -3.27 9.16
C ARG A 67 1.14 -2.10 10.09
N GLN A 68 2.00 -2.28 11.09
CA GLN A 68 2.35 -1.20 12.02
C GLN A 68 3.02 -0.03 11.32
N TRP A 69 3.77 -0.27 10.24
CA TRP A 69 4.44 0.77 9.48
C TRP A 69 3.45 1.80 8.92
N PHE A 70 2.29 1.35 8.44
CA PHE A 70 1.22 2.22 7.92
C PHE A 70 0.59 3.11 9.00
N PHE A 71 0.50 2.64 10.24
CA PHE A 71 -0.10 3.41 11.34
C PHE A 71 0.85 4.43 11.97
N ARG A 72 2.18 4.18 11.93
CA ARG A 72 3.16 5.00 12.63
C ARG A 72 3.38 6.35 11.92
N PRO A 73 3.19 7.49 12.61
CA PRO A 73 3.61 8.81 12.12
C PRO A 73 5.09 8.84 11.77
N ARG A 74 5.45 9.49 10.65
CA ARG A 74 6.85 9.57 10.19
C ARG A 74 7.30 11.00 10.05
N VAL A 75 8.41 11.35 10.68
CA VAL A 75 9.03 12.68 10.54
C VAL A 75 9.32 13.00 9.07
N ARG A 76 9.79 12.02 8.28
CA ARG A 76 10.00 12.15 6.83
C ARG A 76 8.72 12.40 6.01
N LEU A 77 7.55 12.18 6.60
CA LEU A 77 6.23 12.46 6.03
C LEU A 77 5.54 13.59 6.80
N ASN A 78 6.31 14.57 7.31
CA ASN A 78 5.80 15.71 8.10
C ASN A 78 4.98 15.31 9.34
N GLY A 79 5.32 14.17 9.95
CA GLY A 79 4.60 13.64 11.11
C GLY A 79 3.26 12.98 10.76
N ILE A 80 2.97 12.74 9.48
CA ILE A 80 1.77 12.05 9.03
C ILE A 80 2.06 10.55 8.92
N SER A 81 1.07 9.72 9.24
CA SER A 81 1.16 8.27 9.03
C SER A 81 0.73 7.89 7.60
N PRO A 82 1.37 6.88 6.98
CA PRO A 82 1.01 6.45 5.62
C PRO A 82 -0.47 6.09 5.44
N ILE A 83 -1.12 5.55 6.47
CA ILE A 83 -2.54 5.21 6.44
C ILE A 83 -3.45 6.44 6.17
N ILE A 84 -3.06 7.63 6.62
CA ILE A 84 -3.79 8.87 6.36
C ILE A 84 -3.56 9.36 4.94
N ILE A 85 -2.36 9.18 4.40
CA ILE A 85 -2.02 9.55 3.02
C ILE A 85 -2.83 8.72 2.03
N PHE A 86 -2.96 7.42 2.28
CA PHE A 86 -3.69 6.50 1.42
C PHE A 86 -5.19 6.39 1.73
N TYR A 87 -5.73 7.31 2.53
CA TYR A 87 -7.08 7.22 3.07
C TYR A 87 -8.15 6.97 2.00
N LYS A 88 -8.83 5.83 2.15
CA LYS A 88 -9.98 5.40 1.36
C LYS A 88 -9.76 5.41 -0.16
N GLY A 89 -8.54 5.12 -0.62
CA GLY A 89 -8.21 5.13 -2.05
C GLY A 89 -8.32 6.50 -2.72
N ARG A 90 -8.48 7.60 -1.97
CA ARG A 90 -8.61 8.96 -2.52
C ARG A 90 -7.26 9.60 -2.86
N TRP A 91 -6.42 8.84 -3.54
CA TRP A 91 -5.07 9.20 -3.92
C TRP A 91 -4.75 8.61 -5.29
N LYS A 92 -3.76 9.17 -5.95
CA LYS A 92 -3.19 8.65 -7.19
C LYS A 92 -1.71 8.36 -7.02
N PRO A 93 -1.16 7.33 -7.68
CA PRO A 93 0.26 7.03 -7.60
C PRO A 93 1.16 8.23 -7.91
N GLU A 94 0.76 9.11 -8.82
CA GLU A 94 1.50 10.31 -9.22
C GLU A 94 1.42 11.49 -8.22
N ASP A 95 0.53 11.43 -7.22
CA ASP A 95 0.40 12.49 -6.23
C ASP A 95 1.68 12.58 -5.37
N GLU A 96 2.04 13.81 -4.95
CA GLU A 96 3.30 14.07 -4.24
C GLU A 96 3.43 13.28 -2.93
N LEU A 97 2.34 13.14 -2.17
CA LEU A 97 2.34 12.45 -0.88
C LEU A 97 2.54 10.93 -1.02
N PRO A 98 1.77 10.17 -1.84
CA PRO A 98 2.09 8.79 -2.21
C PRO A 98 3.54 8.59 -2.66
N GLN A 99 4.03 9.47 -3.54
CA GLN A 99 5.41 9.40 -4.02
C GLN A 99 6.45 9.62 -2.90
N ALA A 100 6.15 10.48 -1.92
CA ALA A 100 7.00 10.63 -0.74
C ALA A 100 7.02 9.35 0.12
N VAL A 101 5.89 8.64 0.22
CA VAL A 101 5.82 7.35 0.91
C VAL A 101 6.65 6.29 0.18
N MET A 102 6.58 6.22 -1.16
CA MET A 102 7.39 5.30 -1.97
C MET A 102 8.89 5.53 -1.75
N ARG A 103 9.36 6.77 -1.94
CA ARG A 103 10.77 7.12 -1.71
C ARG A 103 11.22 6.80 -0.28
N PHE A 104 10.32 6.94 0.69
CA PHE A 104 10.63 6.57 2.06
C PHE A 104 10.80 5.05 2.20
N ALA A 105 9.89 4.25 1.66
CA ALA A 105 10.01 2.79 1.67
C ALA A 105 11.29 2.31 0.97
N GLU A 106 11.59 2.82 -0.22
CA GLU A 106 12.84 2.54 -0.95
C GLU A 106 14.08 2.85 -0.11
N SER A 107 14.10 4.02 0.55
CA SER A 107 15.24 4.44 1.37
C SER A 107 15.51 3.58 2.61
N LEU A 108 14.56 2.73 3.02
CA LEU A 108 14.76 1.82 4.14
C LEU A 108 15.49 0.55 3.73
N CYS A 109 15.36 0.12 2.47
CA CYS A 109 16.12 -1.00 1.91
C CYS A 109 17.58 -0.61 1.63
N ASP A 110 17.80 0.62 1.17
CA ASP A 110 19.16 1.11 0.85
C ASP A 110 20.03 1.39 2.10
N ALA A 111 19.44 1.40 3.29
CA ALA A 111 20.12 1.76 4.53
C ALA A 111 21.11 0.70 5.05
N ASP A 112 21.12 -0.52 4.49
CA ASP A 112 22.09 -1.59 4.81
C ASP A 112 23.38 -1.51 3.98
N VAL A 113 23.57 -0.45 3.19
CA VAL A 113 24.81 -0.18 2.43
C VAL A 113 25.51 1.07 2.95
N THR A 114 26.00 1.04 4.20
CA THR A 114 27.07 1.95 4.66
C THR A 114 27.94 1.34 5.73
#